data_AF-A0A0G0CA83-F1
#
_entry.id   AF-A0A0G0CA83-F1
#
_cell.length_a   1.000
_cell.length_b   1.000
_cell.length_c   1.000
_cell.angle_alpha   90.00
_cell.angle_beta   90.00
_cell.angle_gamma   90.00
#
_symmetry.space_group_name_H-M   'P 1'
#
loop_
_entity.id
_entity.type
_entity.pdbx_description
1 polymer ?
#
loop_
_entity_poly.entity_id
_entity_poly.type
_entity_poly.pdbx_seq_one_letter_code
_entity_poly.pdbx_strand_id
1 'polypeptide(L)'
;VFAAMMSTKFTSIIFYPLILLLFAYKNWGNWKNLLICILTFHLSFIIFHYLTMPYAFIEQVRFLRDIKEQLKMNSNPYIFPYTLQYVGTIPYIYYLKNIFLWGLGPFISILSIIGLFNLFQFSIFNFQFSLKSKFINYKYLIICLFFYLYYFIVIGQSAVKFMRYMLPLYPFLTILAGYGLFSLCHPERRNEMTETKDLAKRKFISKLFSFSRFLAILGITGGVLWTYMFVNIYSVEHTRITASDWISKNIKEGATIATEHWDDGMPLYGGEKYKHEELTLYDQPDDVNKWLVMNEKLKNSDYIIIASNRLYTPLRKLSDCQKYRSCFPKTA
;
A
#
# COMPACT_ATOMS: atom_id res chain seq x y z
N VAL A 1 -12.93 20.46 -1.28
CA VAL A 1 -12.22 19.18 -1.47
C VAL A 1 -11.20 18.92 -0.38
N PHE A 2 -10.15 19.73 -0.24
CA PHE A 2 -9.10 19.50 0.79
C PHE A 2 -9.64 19.37 2.22
N ALA A 3 -10.60 20.23 2.62
CA ALA A 3 -11.28 20.10 3.92
C ALA A 3 -11.91 18.72 4.14
N ALA A 4 -12.69 18.22 3.17
CA ALA A 4 -13.31 16.89 3.24
C ALA A 4 -12.26 15.76 3.25
N MET A 5 -11.16 15.91 2.51
CA MET A 5 -10.04 14.96 2.56
C MET A 5 -9.40 14.92 3.95
N MET A 6 -9.22 16.08 4.59
CA MET A 6 -8.65 16.17 5.94
C MET A 6 -9.60 15.59 7.00
N SER A 7 -10.91 15.83 6.87
CA SER A 7 -11.95 15.28 7.75
C SER A 7 -12.07 13.76 7.67
N THR A 8 -11.76 13.16 6.52
CA THR A 8 -11.81 11.69 6.34
C THR A 8 -10.52 11.01 6.76
N LYS A 9 -9.35 11.59 6.42
CA LYS A 9 -8.04 11.06 6.83
C LYS A 9 -7.02 12.17 7.04
N PHE A 10 -6.37 12.16 8.20
CA PHE A 10 -5.27 13.08 8.54
C PHE A 10 -4.10 13.03 7.54
N THR A 11 -3.84 11.88 6.91
CA THR A 11 -2.77 11.73 5.89
C THR A 11 -2.91 12.69 4.71
N SER A 12 -4.11 13.24 4.48
CA SER A 12 -4.36 14.24 3.45
C SER A 12 -3.54 15.53 3.66
N ILE A 13 -3.04 15.78 4.88
CA ILE A 13 -2.15 16.90 5.19
C ILE A 13 -0.89 16.93 4.31
N ILE A 14 -0.46 15.77 3.78
CA ILE A 14 0.67 15.65 2.86
C ILE A 14 0.48 16.53 1.62
N PHE A 15 -0.76 16.80 1.19
CA PHE A 15 -1.04 17.63 0.03
C PHE A 15 -1.02 19.14 0.32
N TYR A 16 -0.96 19.56 1.59
CA TYR A 16 -0.98 20.97 1.96
C TYR A 16 0.20 21.79 1.39
N PRO A 17 1.47 21.35 1.48
CA PRO A 17 2.59 22.09 0.90
C PRO A 17 2.47 22.25 -0.62
N LEU A 18 1.94 21.24 -1.32
CA LEU A 18 1.73 21.27 -2.76
C LEU A 18 0.68 22.31 -3.16
N ILE A 19 -0.41 22.43 -2.41
CA ILE A 19 -1.45 23.44 -2.64
C ILE A 19 -0.87 24.85 -2.48
N LEU A 20 -0.09 25.07 -1.42
CA LEU A 20 0.58 26.37 -1.21
C LEU A 20 1.58 26.69 -2.32
N LEU A 21 2.35 25.70 -2.77
CA LEU A 21 3.30 25.86 -3.87
C LEU A 21 2.59 26.21 -5.18
N LEU A 22 1.43 25.62 -5.45
CA LEU A 22 0.60 25.98 -6.62
C LEU A 22 0.08 27.42 -6.54
N PHE A 23 -0.32 27.90 -5.37
CA PHE A 23 -0.71 29.29 -5.19
C PHE A 23 0.47 30.25 -5.38
N ALA A 24 1.65 29.91 -4.84
CA ALA A 24 2.87 30.69 -5.03
C ALA A 24 3.29 30.74 -6.51
N TYR A 25 3.22 29.61 -7.21
CA TYR A 25 3.54 29.53 -8.64
C TYR A 25 2.56 30.35 -9.50
N LYS A 26 1.25 30.26 -9.22
CA LYS A 26 0.23 30.99 -10.00
C LYS A 26 0.29 32.50 -9.79
N ASN A 27 0.65 32.94 -8.59
CA ASN A 27 0.67 34.36 -8.20
C ASN A 27 2.08 34.94 -8.09
N TRP A 28 3.05 34.35 -8.83
CA TRP A 28 4.42 34.79 -8.81
C TRP A 28 4.53 36.29 -9.15
N GLY A 29 5.16 37.08 -8.28
CA GLY A 29 5.31 38.53 -8.44
C GLY A 29 4.12 39.38 -7.95
N ASN A 30 2.98 38.78 -7.59
CA ASN A 30 1.82 39.50 -7.06
C ASN A 30 1.46 39.04 -5.64
N TRP A 31 2.17 39.60 -4.64
CA TRP A 31 2.03 39.23 -3.23
C TRP A 31 0.63 39.50 -2.66
N LYS A 32 -0.06 40.55 -3.11
CA LYS A 32 -1.43 40.84 -2.67
C LYS A 32 -2.40 39.72 -3.07
N ASN A 33 -2.32 39.25 -4.32
CA ASN A 33 -3.18 38.17 -4.78
C ASN A 33 -2.85 36.83 -4.11
N LEU A 34 -1.57 36.55 -3.89
CA LEU A 34 -1.14 35.38 -3.12
C LEU A 34 -1.76 35.36 -1.72
N LEU A 35 -1.71 36.50 -1.02
CA LEU A 35 -2.26 36.64 0.33
C LEU A 35 -3.77 36.45 0.35
N ILE A 36 -4.50 37.01 -0.64
CA ILE A 36 -5.94 36.78 -0.80
C ILE A 36 -6.24 35.29 -1.04
N CYS A 37 -5.50 34.61 -1.93
CA CYS A 37 -5.68 33.17 -2.18
C CYS A 37 -5.44 32.32 -0.92
N ILE A 38 -4.39 32.64 -0.14
CA ILE A 38 -4.09 31.93 1.10
C ILE A 38 -5.18 32.16 2.15
N LEU A 39 -5.62 33.40 2.36
CA LEU A 39 -6.68 33.72 3.33
C LEU A 39 -8.01 33.06 2.96
N THR A 40 -8.43 33.18 1.70
CA THR A 40 -9.67 32.54 1.21
C THR A 40 -9.61 31.02 1.30
N PHE A 41 -8.45 30.41 1.02
CA PHE A 41 -8.25 28.97 1.20
C PHE A 41 -8.36 28.55 2.67
N HIS A 42 -7.71 29.26 3.60
CA HIS A 42 -7.76 28.89 5.02
C HIS A 42 -9.13 29.13 5.64
N LEU A 43 -9.78 30.25 5.29
CA LEU A 43 -11.13 30.55 5.76
C LEU A 43 -12.12 29.47 5.28
N SER A 44 -12.10 29.15 3.98
CA SER A 44 -12.94 28.08 3.44
C SER A 44 -12.59 26.72 4.06
N PHE A 45 -11.30 26.41 4.21
CA PHE A 45 -10.86 25.17 4.85
C PHE A 45 -11.41 25.02 6.28
N ILE A 46 -11.29 26.06 7.11
CA ILE A 46 -11.78 26.03 8.50
C ILE A 46 -13.30 25.85 8.53
N ILE A 47 -14.04 26.63 7.74
CA ILE A 47 -15.51 26.55 7.69
C ILE A 47 -15.95 25.14 7.28
N PHE A 48 -15.42 24.62 6.17
CA PHE A 48 -15.81 23.29 5.68
C PHE A 48 -15.30 22.16 6.59
N HIS A 49 -14.14 22.30 7.23
CA HIS A 49 -13.63 21.29 8.16
C HIS A 49 -14.48 21.25 9.42
N TYR A 50 -14.92 22.40 9.94
CA TYR A 50 -15.87 22.46 11.05
C TYR A 50 -17.21 21.81 10.70
N LEU A 51 -17.76 22.09 9.50
CA LEU A 51 -19.01 21.49 9.05
C LEU A 51 -18.92 19.97 8.88
N THR A 52 -17.79 19.45 8.43
CA THR A 52 -17.61 18.02 8.14
C THR A 52 -17.05 17.21 9.31
N MET A 53 -16.36 17.86 10.25
CA MET A 53 -15.75 17.22 11.43
C MET A 53 -15.78 18.17 12.65
N PRO A 54 -16.96 18.50 13.19
CA PRO A 54 -17.07 19.45 14.31
C PRO A 54 -16.36 18.95 15.58
N TYR A 55 -16.30 17.63 15.79
CA TYR A 55 -15.61 17.02 16.94
C TYR A 55 -14.11 17.29 16.99
N ALA A 56 -13.46 17.61 15.86
CA ALA A 56 -12.06 18.03 15.87
C ALA A 56 -11.85 19.35 16.64
N PHE A 57 -12.90 20.18 16.72
CA PHE A 57 -12.90 21.46 17.44
C PHE A 57 -13.50 21.32 18.84
N ILE A 58 -14.60 20.57 18.99
CA ILE A 58 -15.29 20.37 20.28
C ILE A 58 -14.43 19.52 21.23
N GLU A 59 -13.87 18.40 20.75
CA GLU A 59 -13.04 17.47 21.53
C GLU A 59 -11.57 17.55 21.10
N GLN A 60 -11.03 18.76 20.97
CA GLN A 60 -9.68 19.00 20.44
C GLN A 60 -8.59 18.17 21.14
N VAL A 61 -8.64 18.04 22.47
CA VAL A 61 -7.65 17.28 23.25
C VAL A 61 -7.67 15.80 22.86
N ARG A 62 -8.87 15.20 22.75
CA ARG A 62 -9.03 13.81 22.34
C ARG A 62 -8.57 13.62 20.90
N PHE A 63 -8.99 14.49 19.99
CA PHE A 63 -8.59 14.44 18.59
C PHE A 63 -7.07 14.47 18.42
N LEU A 64 -6.36 15.37 19.12
CA LEU A 64 -4.91 15.45 19.08
C LEU A 64 -4.23 14.22 19.69
N ARG A 65 -4.77 13.67 20.78
CA ARG A 65 -4.28 12.42 21.38
C ARG A 65 -4.38 11.26 20.40
N ASP A 66 -5.55 11.09 19.79
CA ASP A 66 -5.83 9.97 18.88
C ASP A 66 -4.95 10.08 17.61
N ILE A 67 -4.75 11.29 17.07
CA ILE A 67 -3.77 11.51 15.98
C ILE A 67 -2.35 11.15 16.43
N LYS A 68 -1.94 11.55 17.63
CA LYS A 68 -0.60 11.25 18.16
C LYS A 68 -0.37 9.74 18.30
N GLU A 69 -1.38 8.98 18.70
CA GLU A 69 -1.31 7.52 18.76
C GLU A 69 -1.17 6.89 17.37
N GLN A 70 -1.92 7.37 16.37
CA GLN A 70 -1.78 6.92 14.98
C GLN A 70 -0.39 7.26 14.39
N LEU A 71 0.17 8.42 14.73
CA LEU A 71 1.52 8.79 14.33
C LEU A 71 2.58 7.92 15.02
N LYS A 72 2.40 7.59 16.30
CA LYS A 72 3.27 6.64 17.02
C LYS A 72 3.27 5.29 16.32
N MET A 73 2.10 4.75 15.98
CA MET A 73 1.97 3.52 15.20
C MET A 73 2.77 3.59 13.91
N ASN A 74 2.59 4.67 13.13
CA ASN A 74 3.24 4.83 11.83
C ASN A 74 4.76 4.99 11.92
N SER A 75 5.28 5.51 13.04
CA SER A 75 6.71 5.79 13.24
C SER A 75 7.48 4.62 13.88
N ASN A 76 6.82 3.76 14.65
CA ASN A 76 7.48 2.72 15.42
C ASN A 76 6.72 1.37 15.33
N PRO A 77 7.33 0.31 14.77
CA PRO A 77 6.66 -0.98 14.58
C PRO A 77 6.51 -1.79 15.88
N TYR A 78 7.10 -1.37 16.99
CA TYR A 78 7.03 -2.05 18.29
C TYR A 78 5.82 -1.63 19.15
N ILE A 79 5.03 -0.64 18.72
CA ILE A 79 3.95 -0.11 19.54
C ILE A 79 2.77 -1.08 19.64
N PHE A 80 2.42 -1.76 18.54
CA PHE A 80 1.28 -2.67 18.49
C PHE A 80 1.70 -4.08 18.09
N PRO A 81 1.07 -5.14 18.61
CA PRO A 81 1.46 -6.52 18.27
C PRO A 81 1.40 -6.83 16.77
N TYR A 82 0.33 -6.41 16.10
CA TYR A 82 0.16 -6.63 14.66
C TYR A 82 1.15 -5.84 13.79
N THR A 83 1.89 -4.86 14.34
CA THR A 83 2.92 -4.10 13.61
C THR A 83 4.30 -4.75 13.72
N LEU A 84 4.49 -5.70 14.64
CA LEU A 84 5.76 -6.41 14.84
C LEU A 84 6.25 -7.15 13.60
N GLN A 85 5.33 -7.58 12.72
CA GLN A 85 5.68 -8.20 11.42
C GLN A 85 6.60 -7.31 10.57
N TYR A 86 6.50 -5.98 10.72
CA TYR A 86 7.27 -5.01 9.97
C TYR A 86 8.66 -4.70 10.56
N VAL A 87 8.98 -5.21 11.76
CA VAL A 87 10.30 -5.01 12.38
C VAL A 87 11.40 -5.54 11.45
N GLY A 88 12.48 -4.78 11.25
CA GLY A 88 13.59 -5.17 10.37
C GLY A 88 13.28 -5.23 8.87
N THR A 89 12.11 -4.75 8.43
CA THR A 89 11.82 -4.60 6.99
C THR A 89 12.44 -3.32 6.44
N ILE A 90 12.92 -3.37 5.19
CA ILE A 90 13.55 -2.21 4.54
C ILE A 90 12.46 -1.24 4.04
N PRO A 91 12.50 0.05 4.43
CA PRO A 91 11.59 1.08 3.91
C PRO A 91 11.61 1.15 2.39
N TYR A 92 10.50 1.59 1.77
CA TYR A 92 10.28 1.66 0.31
C TYR A 92 10.30 0.31 -0.42
N ILE A 93 11.34 -0.51 -0.26
CA ILE A 93 11.53 -1.80 -0.93
C ILE A 93 10.40 -2.76 -0.57
N TYR A 94 9.97 -2.78 0.69
CA TYR A 94 8.84 -3.61 1.10
C TYR A 94 7.57 -3.27 0.31
N TYR A 95 7.28 -1.99 0.11
CA TYR A 95 6.13 -1.57 -0.69
C TYR A 95 6.28 -1.95 -2.16
N LEU A 96 7.42 -1.67 -2.78
CA LEU A 96 7.68 -2.03 -4.18
C LEU A 96 7.57 -3.53 -4.41
N LYS A 97 8.14 -4.35 -3.51
CA LYS A 97 8.03 -5.81 -3.55
C LYS A 97 6.59 -6.27 -3.52
N ASN A 98 5.76 -5.73 -2.62
CA ASN A 98 4.37 -6.17 -2.50
C ASN A 98 3.49 -5.61 -3.63
N ILE A 99 3.74 -4.39 -4.13
CA ILE A 99 3.06 -3.85 -5.32
C ILE A 99 3.35 -4.74 -6.52
N PHE A 100 4.61 -5.16 -6.68
CA PHE A 100 5.04 -6.04 -7.77
C PHE A 100 4.44 -7.45 -7.68
N LEU A 101 4.48 -8.08 -6.51
CA LEU A 101 4.06 -9.48 -6.35
C LEU A 101 2.55 -9.65 -6.17
N TRP A 102 1.94 -8.84 -5.31
CA TRP A 102 0.57 -9.03 -4.82
C TRP A 102 -0.38 -7.90 -5.22
N GLY A 103 0.16 -6.76 -5.69
CA GLY A 103 -0.59 -5.57 -6.04
C GLY A 103 -1.03 -5.54 -7.50
N LEU A 104 -0.17 -4.99 -8.35
CA LEU A 104 -0.39 -4.90 -9.80
C LEU A 104 -0.01 -6.21 -10.51
N GLY A 105 0.75 -7.07 -9.84
CA GLY A 105 1.35 -8.25 -10.45
C GLY A 105 2.58 -7.91 -11.31
N PRO A 106 3.39 -8.92 -11.65
CA PRO A 106 4.68 -8.71 -12.31
C PRO A 106 4.53 -8.08 -13.70
N PHE A 107 3.54 -8.51 -14.50
CA PHE A 107 3.38 -8.05 -15.87
C PHE A 107 3.02 -6.57 -15.99
N ILE A 108 1.97 -6.13 -15.27
CA ILE A 108 1.55 -4.72 -15.27
C ILE A 108 2.64 -3.85 -14.62
N SER A 109 3.30 -4.35 -13.57
CA SER A 109 4.42 -3.64 -12.94
C SER A 109 5.58 -3.41 -13.91
N ILE A 110 5.99 -4.43 -14.67
CA ILE A 110 7.04 -4.30 -15.69
C ILE A 110 6.64 -3.29 -16.77
N LEU A 111 5.40 -3.36 -17.28
CA LEU A 111 4.89 -2.38 -18.24
C LEU A 111 4.92 -0.96 -17.68
N SER A 112 4.60 -0.77 -16.39
CA SER A 112 4.65 0.54 -15.74
C SER A 112 6.09 1.10 -15.67
N ILE A 113 7.07 0.23 -15.43
CA ILE A 113 8.50 0.60 -15.42
C ILE A 113 8.96 0.97 -16.83
N ILE A 114 8.54 0.22 -17.87
CA ILE A 114 8.82 0.55 -19.27
C ILE A 114 8.23 1.91 -19.64
N GLY A 115 6.99 2.17 -19.23
CA GLY A 115 6.34 3.47 -19.42
C GLY A 115 7.09 4.61 -18.73
N LEU A 116 7.51 4.40 -17.48
CA LEU A 116 8.31 5.36 -16.73
C LEU A 116 9.64 5.67 -17.44
N PHE A 117 10.35 4.64 -17.89
CA PHE A 117 11.61 4.79 -18.61
C PHE A 117 11.45 5.58 -19.91
N ASN A 118 10.41 5.27 -20.69
CA ASN A 118 10.13 5.97 -21.94
C ASN A 118 9.74 7.44 -21.71
N LEU A 119 9.01 7.73 -20.63
CA LEU A 119 8.67 9.09 -20.23
C LEU A 119 9.93 9.90 -19.90
N PHE A 120 10.85 9.33 -19.11
CA PHE A 120 12.13 9.98 -18.78
C PHE A 120 12.98 10.20 -20.03
N GLN A 121 13.11 9.18 -20.89
CA GLN A 121 13.87 9.30 -22.13
C GLN A 121 13.32 10.41 -23.02
N PHE A 122 12.01 10.44 -23.25
CA PHE A 122 11.36 11.47 -24.06
C PHE A 122 11.54 12.87 -23.46
N SER A 123 11.42 13.00 -22.13
CA SER A 123 11.63 14.26 -21.43
C SER A 123 13.04 14.81 -21.62
N ILE A 124 14.08 13.95 -21.56
CA ILE A 124 15.47 14.36 -21.72
C ILE A 124 15.77 14.77 -23.17
N PHE A 125 15.35 13.97 -24.14
CA PHE A 125 15.65 14.23 -25.56
C PHE A 125 14.90 15.46 -26.11
N ASN A 126 13.64 15.70 -25.71
CA ASN A 126 12.87 16.85 -26.19
C ASN A 126 13.07 18.14 -25.36
N PHE A 127 13.69 18.06 -24.18
CA PHE A 127 14.16 19.27 -23.50
C PHE A 127 15.20 20.03 -24.34
N GLN A 128 15.95 19.31 -25.19
CA GLN A 128 16.91 19.90 -26.15
C GLN A 128 16.28 20.25 -27.52
N PHE A 129 15.14 19.67 -27.90
CA PHE A 129 14.57 19.82 -29.24
C PHE A 129 13.06 20.13 -29.17
N SER A 130 12.74 21.42 -29.24
CA SER A 130 11.51 22.02 -29.81
C SER A 130 10.13 21.44 -29.44
N LEU A 131 9.41 22.19 -28.61
CA LEU A 131 7.98 22.61 -28.55
C LEU A 131 6.89 22.13 -29.56
N LYS A 132 7.12 21.20 -30.49
CA LYS A 132 6.19 20.91 -31.60
C LYS A 132 5.39 19.60 -31.54
N SER A 133 5.50 18.80 -30.47
CA SER A 133 4.70 17.57 -30.35
C SER A 133 3.32 17.85 -29.74
N LYS A 134 2.28 17.73 -30.57
CA LYS A 134 0.88 18.12 -30.29
C LYS A 134 0.06 17.10 -29.50
N PHE A 135 0.57 15.90 -29.20
CA PHE A 135 -0.33 14.75 -28.97
C PHE A 135 -0.46 14.20 -27.56
N ILE A 136 0.39 14.60 -26.60
CA ILE A 136 0.15 14.34 -25.17
C ILE A 136 0.75 15.53 -24.42
N ASN A 137 0.00 16.13 -23.51
CA ASN A 137 0.51 17.22 -22.69
C ASN A 137 1.38 16.60 -21.57
N TYR A 138 2.56 16.08 -21.95
CA TYR A 138 3.51 15.35 -21.09
C TYR A 138 3.87 16.14 -19.83
N LYS A 139 3.78 17.47 -19.89
CA LYS A 139 3.89 18.36 -18.74
C LYS A 139 2.97 17.94 -17.58
N TYR A 140 1.71 17.59 -17.85
CA TYR A 140 0.78 17.14 -16.81
C TYR A 140 1.15 15.76 -16.28
N LEU A 141 1.62 14.85 -17.14
CA LEU A 141 2.06 13.51 -16.72
C LEU A 141 3.30 13.59 -15.81
N ILE A 142 4.23 14.50 -16.09
CA ILE A 142 5.40 14.78 -15.26
C ILE A 142 4.99 15.42 -13.92
N ILE A 143 4.04 16.36 -13.93
CA ILE A 143 3.50 16.94 -12.69
C ILE A 143 2.83 15.86 -11.82
N CYS A 144 2.04 14.98 -12.45
CA CYS A 144 1.45 13.82 -11.76
C CYS A 144 2.53 12.89 -11.21
N LEU A 145 3.58 12.60 -11.98
CA LEU A 145 4.71 11.78 -11.54
C LEU A 145 5.36 12.38 -10.28
N PHE A 146 5.66 13.68 -10.30
CA PHE A 146 6.24 14.38 -9.15
C PHE A 146 5.35 14.29 -7.91
N PHE A 147 4.04 14.48 -8.09
CA PHE A 147 3.06 14.38 -7.03
C PHE A 147 3.03 12.99 -6.37
N TYR A 148 2.91 11.93 -7.18
CA TYR A 148 2.86 10.56 -6.68
C TYR A 148 4.21 10.09 -6.13
N LEU A 149 5.33 10.57 -6.70
CA LEU A 149 6.66 10.33 -6.16
C LEU A 149 6.84 10.98 -4.79
N TYR A 150 6.40 12.22 -4.62
CA TYR A 150 6.41 12.90 -3.33
C TYR A 150 5.57 12.14 -2.29
N TYR A 151 4.36 11.70 -2.66
CA TYR A 151 3.53 10.87 -1.79
C TYR A 151 4.23 9.58 -1.38
N PHE A 152 4.85 8.87 -2.34
CA PHE A 152 5.59 7.65 -2.09
C PHE A 152 6.82 7.87 -1.18
N ILE A 153 7.54 8.98 -1.35
CA ILE A 153 8.66 9.35 -0.48
C ILE A 153 8.17 9.56 0.96
N VAL A 154 7.08 10.30 1.15
CA VAL A 154 6.56 10.62 2.49
C VAL A 154 6.00 9.39 3.21
N ILE A 155 5.26 8.52 2.51
CA ILE A 155 4.63 7.33 3.11
C ILE A 155 5.57 6.13 3.14
N GLY A 156 6.47 5.99 2.18
CA GLY A 156 7.34 4.82 2.02
C GLY A 156 8.33 4.60 3.16
N GLN A 157 8.63 5.64 3.93
CA GLN A 157 9.44 5.60 5.15
C GLN A 157 8.70 5.06 6.39
N SER A 158 7.38 4.88 6.33
CA SER A 158 6.59 4.43 7.47
C SER A 158 7.06 3.09 8.04
N ALA A 159 6.98 2.96 9.36
CA ALA A 159 7.24 1.71 10.06
C ALA A 159 6.20 0.65 9.67
N VAL A 160 4.93 1.06 9.59
CA VAL A 160 3.78 0.20 9.29
C VAL A 160 3.48 0.20 7.81
N LYS A 161 3.62 -0.96 7.18
CA LYS A 161 3.68 -1.07 5.72
C LYS A 161 2.45 -1.72 5.10
N PHE A 162 1.26 -1.26 5.48
CA PHE A 162 0.04 -1.76 4.87
C PHE A 162 -0.07 -1.33 3.41
N MET A 163 -0.35 -2.29 2.53
CA MET A 163 -0.49 -2.07 1.09
C MET A 163 -1.56 -1.04 0.71
N ARG A 164 -2.63 -0.94 1.51
CA ARG A 164 -3.69 0.06 1.32
C ARG A 164 -3.20 1.51 1.36
N TYR A 165 -2.06 1.79 2.00
CA TYR A 165 -1.47 3.14 2.00
C TYR A 165 -0.87 3.50 0.64
N MET A 166 -0.58 2.53 -0.21
CA MET A 166 -0.10 2.75 -1.56
C MET A 166 -1.20 2.76 -2.62
N LEU A 167 -2.47 2.54 -2.24
CA LEU A 167 -3.60 2.50 -3.15
C LEU A 167 -3.71 3.74 -4.07
N PRO A 168 -3.44 4.98 -3.61
CA PRO A 168 -3.43 6.15 -4.49
C PRO A 168 -2.42 6.07 -5.65
N LEU A 169 -1.35 5.27 -5.54
CA LEU A 169 -0.35 5.11 -6.61
C LEU A 169 -0.84 4.22 -7.76
N TYR A 170 -1.79 3.32 -7.51
CA TYR A 170 -2.19 2.29 -8.48
C TYR A 170 -2.75 2.89 -9.78
N PRO A 171 -3.69 3.86 -9.76
CA PRO A 171 -4.19 4.48 -10.99
C PRO A 171 -3.08 5.13 -11.81
N PHE A 172 -2.07 5.71 -11.17
CA PHE A 172 -0.95 6.32 -11.88
C PHE A 172 -0.03 5.27 -12.50
N LEU A 173 0.29 4.20 -11.75
CA LEU A 173 1.10 3.10 -12.25
C LEU A 173 0.40 2.36 -13.42
N THR A 174 -0.93 2.24 -13.41
CA THR A 174 -1.67 1.64 -14.53
C THR A 174 -1.69 2.53 -15.77
N ILE A 175 -1.77 3.86 -15.60
CA ILE A 175 -1.60 4.81 -16.72
C ILE A 175 -0.19 4.67 -17.31
N LEU A 176 0.85 4.58 -16.47
CA LEU A 176 2.21 4.33 -16.92
C LEU A 176 2.34 2.98 -17.63
N ALA A 177 1.67 1.93 -17.15
CA ALA A 177 1.65 0.63 -17.81
C ALA A 177 0.99 0.71 -19.18
N GLY A 178 -0.12 1.45 -19.32
CA GLY A 178 -0.76 1.72 -20.61
C GLY A 178 0.17 2.46 -21.57
N TYR A 179 0.92 3.45 -21.07
CA TYR A 179 1.92 4.16 -21.88
C TYR A 179 3.09 3.24 -22.30
N GLY A 180 3.58 2.41 -21.38
CA GLY A 180 4.59 1.38 -21.67
C GLY A 180 4.10 0.40 -22.74
N LEU A 181 2.86 -0.07 -22.63
CA LEU A 181 2.26 -0.96 -23.62
C LEU A 181 2.12 -0.27 -24.99
N PHE A 182 1.62 0.96 -25.02
CA PHE A 182 1.51 1.75 -26.25
C PHE A 182 2.86 1.91 -26.95
N SER A 183 3.92 2.17 -26.18
CA SER A 183 5.28 2.30 -26.72
C SER A 183 5.85 0.99 -27.27
N LEU A 184 5.46 -0.16 -26.72
CA LEU A 184 5.87 -1.47 -27.21
C LEU A 184 5.11 -1.90 -28.46
N CYS A 185 3.85 -1.49 -28.60
CA CYS A 185 3.02 -1.74 -29.78
C CYS A 185 3.45 -0.89 -30.99
N HIS A 186 3.90 0.35 -30.73
CA HIS A 186 4.30 1.32 -31.74
C HIS A 186 5.78 1.72 -31.67
N PRO A 187 6.73 0.77 -31.74
CA PRO A 187 8.15 1.06 -31.61
C PRO A 187 8.67 1.92 -32.77
N GLU A 188 8.01 1.89 -33.93
CA GLU A 188 8.33 2.70 -35.11
C GLU A 188 8.36 4.21 -34.83
N ARG A 189 7.48 4.71 -33.93
CA ARG A 189 7.39 6.14 -33.59
C ARG A 189 8.57 6.66 -32.79
N ARG A 190 9.40 5.77 -32.22
CA ARG A 190 10.60 6.15 -31.47
C ARG A 190 11.78 6.49 -32.40
N ASN A 191 11.75 5.97 -33.63
CA ASN A 191 12.87 6.00 -34.57
C ASN A 191 12.58 6.78 -35.86
N GLU A 192 11.57 7.67 -35.88
CA GLU A 192 11.33 8.60 -37.01
C GLU A 192 12.58 9.42 -37.40
N MET A 193 13.63 9.40 -36.58
CA MET A 193 14.91 10.09 -36.81
C MET A 193 16.00 9.28 -37.54
N THR A 194 15.74 8.03 -37.95
CA THR A 194 16.76 7.19 -38.62
C THR A 194 16.28 6.56 -39.93
N GLU A 195 16.19 7.37 -40.99
CA GLU A 195 16.22 6.86 -42.37
C GLU A 195 17.63 6.35 -42.69
N THR A 196 17.94 5.12 -42.30
CA THR A 196 19.20 4.47 -42.67
C THR A 196 19.05 3.72 -44.00
N LYS A 197 19.88 4.05 -45.00
CA LYS A 197 19.93 3.36 -46.31
C LYS A 197 20.43 1.90 -46.26
N ASP A 198 21.00 1.46 -45.13
CA ASP A 198 21.53 0.11 -44.91
C ASP A 198 20.43 -0.97 -44.82
N LEU A 199 20.42 -1.91 -45.76
CA LEU A 199 19.46 -3.03 -45.79
C LEU A 199 19.57 -3.95 -44.56
N ALA A 200 20.80 -4.19 -44.08
CA ALA A 200 21.06 -5.03 -42.91
C ALA A 200 20.53 -4.39 -41.61
N LYS A 201 20.71 -3.06 -41.45
CA LYS A 201 20.13 -2.32 -40.32
C LYS A 201 18.60 -2.32 -40.37
N ARG A 202 18.01 -2.24 -41.56
CA ARG A 202 16.54 -2.29 -41.74
C ARG A 202 15.95 -3.63 -41.28
N LYS A 203 16.58 -4.77 -41.64
CA LYS A 203 16.16 -6.11 -41.17
C LYS A 203 16.34 -6.28 -39.65
N PHE A 204 17.41 -5.72 -39.08
CA PHE A 204 17.64 -5.75 -37.63
C PHE A 204 16.57 -4.95 -36.87
N ILE A 205 16.27 -3.72 -37.33
CA ILE A 205 15.23 -2.86 -36.74
C ILE A 205 13.85 -3.52 -36.84
N SER A 206 13.50 -4.14 -37.98
CA SER A 206 12.21 -4.83 -38.11
C SER A 206 12.08 -6.04 -37.17
N LYS A 207 13.18 -6.78 -36.93
CA LYS A 207 13.20 -7.87 -35.94
C LYS A 207 13.01 -7.35 -34.52
N LEU A 208 13.62 -6.20 -34.19
CA LEU A 208 13.46 -5.55 -32.89
C LEU A 208 12.01 -5.06 -32.68
N PHE A 209 11.37 -4.51 -33.72
CA PHE A 209 9.97 -4.09 -33.66
C PHE A 209 9.02 -5.27 -33.49
N SER A 210 9.27 -6.37 -34.20
CA SER A 210 8.51 -7.61 -34.02
C SER A 210 8.64 -8.15 -32.59
N PHE A 211 9.86 -8.15 -32.03
CA PHE A 211 10.12 -8.56 -30.66
C PHE A 211 9.43 -7.66 -29.63
N SER A 212 9.43 -6.34 -29.85
CA SER A 212 8.70 -5.38 -29.01
C SER A 212 7.19 -5.66 -28.98
N ARG A 213 6.58 -5.94 -30.14
CA ARG A 213 5.16 -6.30 -30.21
C ARG A 213 4.87 -7.65 -29.55
N PHE A 214 5.78 -8.61 -29.68
CA PHE A 214 5.68 -9.88 -28.95
C PHE A 214 5.68 -9.66 -27.42
N LEU A 215 6.57 -8.81 -26.90
CA LEU A 215 6.59 -8.43 -25.48
C LEU A 215 5.30 -7.72 -25.06
N ALA A 216 4.72 -6.87 -25.92
CA ALA A 216 3.43 -6.23 -25.64
C ALA A 216 2.32 -7.27 -25.48
N ILE A 217 2.23 -8.24 -26.39
CA ILE A 217 1.25 -9.33 -26.34
C ILE A 217 1.45 -10.15 -25.07
N LEU A 218 2.69 -10.54 -24.75
CA LEU A 218 3.03 -11.28 -23.54
C LEU A 218 2.66 -10.51 -22.27
N GLY A 219 2.89 -9.19 -22.26
CA GLY A 219 2.52 -8.32 -21.15
C GLY A 219 1.01 -8.25 -20.92
N ILE A 220 0.22 -8.14 -22.00
CA ILE A 220 -1.25 -8.15 -21.92
C ILE A 220 -1.75 -9.53 -21.46
N THR A 221 -1.31 -10.60 -22.11
CA THR A 221 -1.79 -11.95 -21.77
C THR A 221 -1.41 -12.34 -20.36
N GLY A 222 -0.17 -12.08 -19.94
CA GLY A 222 0.29 -12.29 -18.58
C GLY A 222 -0.48 -11.44 -17.56
N GLY A 223 -0.76 -10.18 -17.88
CA GLY A 223 -1.55 -9.28 -17.02
C GLY A 223 -2.99 -9.78 -16.83
N VAL A 224 -3.65 -10.22 -17.91
CA VAL A 224 -5.00 -10.80 -17.87
C VAL A 224 -5.01 -12.10 -17.07
N LEU A 225 -4.06 -13.01 -17.32
CA LEU A 225 -3.95 -14.28 -16.59
C LEU A 225 -3.71 -14.05 -15.10
N TRP A 226 -2.80 -13.14 -14.74
CA TRP A 226 -2.53 -12.81 -13.34
C TRP A 226 -3.77 -12.23 -12.65
N THR A 227 -4.46 -11.30 -13.31
CA THR A 227 -5.69 -10.69 -12.78
C THR A 227 -6.79 -11.74 -12.62
N TYR A 228 -6.94 -12.65 -13.60
CA TYR A 228 -7.90 -13.74 -13.53
C TYR A 228 -7.61 -14.66 -12.35
N MET A 229 -6.36 -15.10 -12.17
CA MET A 229 -5.95 -15.91 -11.02
C MET A 229 -6.22 -15.19 -9.69
N PHE A 230 -5.93 -13.89 -9.62
CA PHE A 230 -6.18 -13.10 -8.43
C PHE A 230 -7.68 -12.99 -8.11
N VAL A 231 -8.54 -12.75 -9.09
CA VAL A 231 -10.00 -12.67 -8.87
C VAL A 231 -10.61 -14.04 -8.58
N ASN A 232 -10.02 -15.11 -9.11
CA ASN A 232 -10.50 -16.48 -8.89
C ASN A 232 -10.44 -16.89 -7.41
N ILE A 233 -9.68 -16.21 -6.54
CA ILE A 233 -9.70 -16.50 -5.11
C ILE A 233 -11.08 -16.27 -4.48
N TYR A 234 -11.92 -15.44 -5.10
CA TYR A 234 -13.27 -15.14 -4.62
C TYR A 234 -14.34 -16.11 -5.17
N SER A 235 -13.95 -17.08 -6.01
CA SER A 235 -14.88 -18.11 -6.50
C SER A 235 -15.05 -19.27 -5.51
N VAL A 236 -14.12 -19.38 -4.55
CA VAL A 236 -14.12 -20.41 -3.52
C VAL A 236 -14.60 -19.82 -2.22
N GLU A 237 -15.37 -20.60 -1.46
CA GLU A 237 -15.81 -20.22 -0.14
C GLU A 237 -14.61 -19.95 0.78
N HIS A 238 -14.69 -18.87 1.55
CA HIS A 238 -13.61 -18.46 2.42
C HIS A 238 -13.36 -19.53 3.50
N THR A 239 -12.09 -19.90 3.72
CA THR A 239 -11.69 -20.98 4.64
C THR A 239 -12.22 -20.84 6.07
N ARG A 240 -12.44 -19.60 6.53
CA ARG A 240 -13.06 -19.34 7.83
C ARG A 240 -14.55 -19.67 7.86
N ILE A 241 -15.28 -19.51 6.77
CA ILE A 241 -16.69 -19.88 6.72
C ILE A 241 -16.79 -21.41 6.79
N THR A 242 -16.02 -22.11 5.96
CA THR A 242 -15.98 -23.59 5.99
C THR A 242 -15.51 -24.15 7.33
N ALA A 243 -14.53 -23.51 7.98
CA ALA A 243 -14.10 -23.88 9.33
C ALA A 243 -15.19 -23.62 10.38
N SER A 244 -15.97 -22.55 10.25
CA SER A 244 -17.10 -22.25 11.16
C SER A 244 -18.20 -23.31 11.04
N ASP A 245 -18.52 -23.71 9.81
CA ASP A 245 -19.45 -24.81 9.54
C ASP A 245 -18.94 -26.13 10.08
N TRP A 246 -17.64 -26.40 9.96
CA TRP A 246 -17.04 -27.59 10.54
C TRP A 246 -17.12 -27.58 12.07
N ILE A 247 -16.82 -26.45 12.72
CA ILE A 247 -16.90 -26.29 14.17
C ILE A 247 -18.33 -26.54 14.65
N SER A 248 -19.33 -25.91 14.03
CA SER A 248 -20.74 -26.07 14.41
C SER A 248 -21.25 -27.51 14.29
N LYS A 249 -20.70 -28.30 13.36
CA LYS A 249 -21.09 -29.70 13.15
C LYS A 249 -20.34 -30.69 14.03
N ASN A 250 -19.11 -30.38 14.45
CA ASN A 250 -18.20 -31.34 15.08
C ASN A 250 -17.87 -31.02 16.55
N ILE A 251 -17.89 -29.76 16.95
CA ILE A 251 -17.59 -29.34 18.32
C ILE A 251 -18.90 -29.16 19.09
N LYS A 252 -19.00 -29.84 20.23
CA LYS A 252 -20.17 -29.79 21.11
C LYS A 252 -20.37 -28.39 21.67
N GLU A 253 -21.63 -27.96 21.76
CA GLU A 253 -22.00 -26.72 22.43
C GLU A 253 -21.53 -26.73 23.89
N GLY A 254 -21.03 -25.60 24.37
CA GLY A 254 -20.44 -25.43 25.70
C GLY A 254 -18.96 -25.80 25.83
N ALA A 255 -18.35 -26.38 24.78
CA ALA A 255 -16.91 -26.65 24.74
C ALA A 255 -16.09 -25.35 24.78
N THR A 256 -14.88 -25.43 25.32
CA THR A 256 -13.97 -24.29 25.45
C THR A 256 -12.95 -24.29 24.32
N ILE A 257 -12.91 -23.19 23.56
CA ILE A 257 -12.04 -22.99 22.41
C ILE A 257 -10.96 -21.96 22.77
N ALA A 258 -9.71 -22.39 22.76
CA ALA A 258 -8.56 -21.50 22.87
C ALA A 258 -8.29 -20.81 21.54
N THR A 259 -8.14 -19.49 21.58
CA THR A 259 -7.85 -18.65 20.40
C THR A 259 -6.69 -17.71 20.69
N GLU A 260 -5.95 -17.33 19.66
CA GLU A 260 -4.83 -16.41 19.80
C GLU A 260 -5.31 -14.96 20.04
N HIS A 261 -4.88 -14.33 21.12
CA HIS A 261 -5.15 -12.91 21.40
C HIS A 261 -4.58 -12.05 20.26
N TRP A 262 -5.37 -11.09 19.78
CA TRP A 262 -5.14 -10.27 18.57
C TRP A 262 -5.33 -10.96 17.21
N ASP A 263 -5.73 -12.23 17.17
CA ASP A 263 -6.20 -12.87 15.94
C ASP A 263 -7.73 -12.90 15.86
N ASP A 264 -8.24 -13.32 14.70
CA ASP A 264 -9.67 -13.47 14.48
C ASP A 264 -10.15 -14.79 15.10
N GLY A 265 -10.97 -14.68 16.14
CA GLY A 265 -11.60 -15.84 16.80
C GLY A 265 -12.55 -16.60 15.87
N MET A 266 -12.78 -17.87 16.19
CA MET A 266 -13.61 -18.80 15.42
C MET A 266 -14.60 -19.50 16.37
N PRO A 267 -15.82 -19.83 15.93
CA PRO A 267 -16.40 -19.63 14.59
C PRO A 267 -16.84 -18.18 14.31
N LEU A 268 -17.04 -17.83 13.03
CA LEU A 268 -17.49 -16.49 12.60
C LEU A 268 -18.93 -16.16 13.02
N TYR A 269 -19.76 -17.19 13.17
CA TYR A 269 -21.17 -17.12 13.59
C TYR A 269 -21.45 -18.30 14.52
N GLY A 270 -22.40 -18.14 15.44
CA GLY A 270 -22.68 -19.17 16.44
C GLY A 270 -21.59 -19.30 17.51
N GLY A 271 -20.70 -18.31 17.62
CA GLY A 271 -19.58 -18.30 18.58
C GLY A 271 -20.05 -18.26 20.03
N GLU A 272 -21.25 -17.74 20.29
CA GLU A 272 -21.90 -17.68 21.59
C GLU A 272 -22.24 -19.04 22.19
N LYS A 273 -22.24 -20.10 21.37
CA LYS A 273 -22.46 -21.48 21.80
C LYS A 273 -21.24 -22.11 22.47
N TYR A 274 -20.09 -21.44 22.41
CA TYR A 274 -18.82 -21.95 22.90
C TYR A 274 -18.25 -20.99 23.96
N LYS A 275 -17.44 -21.54 24.85
CA LYS A 275 -16.60 -20.72 25.73
C LYS A 275 -15.30 -20.41 24.99
N HIS A 276 -14.77 -19.21 25.19
CA HIS A 276 -13.53 -18.78 24.54
C HIS A 276 -12.47 -18.47 25.58
N GLU A 277 -11.28 -19.00 25.37
CA GLU A 277 -10.09 -18.70 26.16
C GLU A 277 -9.06 -18.03 25.26
N GLU A 278 -8.66 -16.80 25.59
CA GLU A 278 -7.69 -16.05 24.78
C GLU A 278 -6.27 -16.33 25.24
N LEU A 279 -5.44 -16.87 24.34
CA LEU A 279 -4.02 -17.10 24.53
C LEU A 279 -3.27 -15.79 24.27
N THR A 280 -2.87 -15.11 25.34
CA THR A 280 -2.20 -13.80 25.29
C THR A 280 -0.70 -13.91 24.97
N LEU A 281 -0.37 -14.58 23.86
CA LEU A 281 0.99 -14.93 23.45
C LEU A 281 1.89 -13.71 23.17
N TYR A 282 1.32 -12.53 22.91
CA TYR A 282 2.08 -11.30 22.74
C TYR A 282 2.51 -10.62 24.03
N ASP A 283 1.95 -11.03 25.17
CA ASP A 283 2.27 -10.42 26.45
C ASP A 283 3.75 -10.62 26.78
N GLN A 284 4.31 -9.59 27.40
CA GLN A 284 5.70 -9.51 27.80
C GLN A 284 5.74 -9.24 29.32
N PRO A 285 6.73 -9.78 30.04
CA PRO A 285 7.86 -10.59 29.56
C PRO A 285 7.48 -12.03 29.19
N ASP A 286 8.31 -12.67 28.35
CA ASP A 286 8.17 -14.09 28.02
C ASP A 286 8.87 -14.95 29.10
N ASP A 287 8.17 -15.17 30.22
CA ASP A 287 8.73 -15.77 31.44
C ASP A 287 7.96 -17.03 31.92
N VAL A 288 8.39 -17.59 33.05
CA VAL A 288 7.75 -18.77 33.67
C VAL A 288 6.31 -18.48 34.07
N ASN A 289 5.98 -17.25 34.48
CA ASN A 289 4.61 -16.89 34.86
C ASN A 289 3.69 -16.94 33.65
N LYS A 290 4.13 -16.39 32.51
CA LYS A 290 3.38 -16.49 31.26
C LYS A 290 3.16 -17.95 30.85
N TRP A 291 4.17 -18.80 30.98
CA TRP A 291 4.02 -20.24 30.71
C TRP A 291 2.96 -20.88 31.63
N LEU A 292 2.96 -20.57 32.93
CA LEU A 292 1.96 -21.07 33.87
C LEU A 292 0.54 -20.63 33.49
N VAL A 293 0.35 -19.35 33.18
CA VAL A 293 -0.95 -18.81 32.74
C VAL A 293 -1.40 -19.46 31.43
N MET A 294 -0.51 -19.62 30.45
CA MET A 294 -0.84 -20.31 29.19
C MET A 294 -1.19 -21.78 29.44
N ASN A 295 -0.44 -22.48 30.28
CA ASN A 295 -0.70 -23.88 30.60
C ASN A 295 -2.04 -24.06 31.32
N GLU A 296 -2.42 -23.14 32.21
CA GLU A 296 -3.73 -23.14 32.85
C GLU A 296 -4.87 -22.94 31.83
N LYS A 297 -4.74 -21.94 30.95
CA LYS A 297 -5.71 -21.71 29.86
C LYS A 297 -5.85 -22.91 28.94
N LEU A 298 -4.73 -23.52 28.55
CA LEU A 298 -4.71 -24.72 27.71
C LEU A 298 -5.33 -25.93 28.41
N LYS A 299 -5.11 -26.09 29.72
CA LYS A 299 -5.74 -27.15 30.51
C LYS A 299 -7.26 -27.00 30.61
N ASN A 300 -7.76 -25.77 30.59
CA ASN A 300 -9.20 -25.46 30.61
C ASN A 300 -9.84 -25.47 29.22
N SER A 301 -9.06 -25.68 28.16
CA SER A 301 -9.52 -25.63 26.77
C SER A 301 -9.64 -27.02 26.17
N ASP A 302 -10.74 -27.27 25.46
CA ASP A 302 -10.98 -28.54 24.77
C ASP A 302 -10.35 -28.55 23.36
N TYR A 303 -10.29 -27.37 22.72
CA TYR A 303 -9.76 -27.19 21.37
C TYR A 303 -8.85 -25.97 21.31
N ILE A 304 -7.87 -25.99 20.41
CA ILE A 304 -7.04 -24.83 20.06
C ILE A 304 -7.24 -24.54 18.58
N ILE A 305 -7.60 -23.31 18.25
CA ILE A 305 -7.79 -22.88 16.87
C ILE A 305 -6.81 -21.76 16.53
N ILE A 306 -5.93 -22.04 15.57
CA ILE A 306 -4.99 -21.07 15.00
C ILE A 306 -5.53 -20.63 13.65
N ALA A 307 -6.13 -19.44 13.60
CA ALA A 307 -6.86 -18.97 12.43
C ALA A 307 -5.96 -18.34 11.35
N SER A 308 -4.78 -17.85 11.72
CA SER A 308 -3.87 -17.19 10.78
C SER A 308 -2.40 -17.22 11.20
N ASN A 309 -1.54 -16.70 10.32
CA ASN A 309 -0.12 -16.54 10.59
C ASN A 309 0.24 -15.25 11.35
N ARG A 310 -0.77 -14.55 11.91
CA ARG A 310 -0.63 -13.21 12.49
C ARG A 310 0.27 -13.19 13.71
N LEU A 311 0.27 -14.24 14.52
CA LEU A 311 1.16 -14.39 15.68
C LEU A 311 2.41 -15.19 15.33
N TYR A 312 2.22 -16.32 14.65
CA TYR A 312 3.29 -17.23 14.24
C TYR A 312 4.48 -16.52 13.56
N THR A 313 4.20 -15.64 12.59
CA THR A 313 5.25 -14.98 11.80
C THR A 313 6.08 -13.98 12.61
N PRO A 314 5.49 -12.99 13.31
CA PRO A 314 6.28 -12.04 14.10
C PRO A 314 6.96 -12.67 15.30
N LEU A 315 6.30 -13.58 16.04
CA LEU A 315 6.89 -14.21 17.22
C LEU A 315 8.17 -14.99 16.86
N ARG A 316 8.11 -15.81 15.80
CA ARG A 316 9.30 -16.55 15.32
C ARG A 316 10.41 -15.65 14.81
N LYS A 317 10.07 -14.51 14.21
CA LYS A 317 11.05 -13.56 13.67
C LYS A 317 11.78 -12.80 14.77
N LEU A 318 11.11 -12.57 15.90
CA LEU A 318 11.60 -11.79 17.04
C LEU A 318 12.17 -12.69 18.16
N SER A 319 12.88 -13.76 17.79
CA SER A 319 13.44 -14.71 18.77
C SER A 319 14.80 -14.34 19.35
N ASP A 320 15.49 -13.36 18.76
CA ASP A 320 16.82 -12.92 19.19
C ASP A 320 16.69 -11.73 20.15
N CYS A 321 16.86 -12.01 21.45
CA CYS A 321 16.68 -11.02 22.52
C CYS A 321 17.83 -10.02 22.63
N GLN A 322 18.97 -10.29 22.00
CA GLN A 322 20.07 -9.31 21.95
C GLN A 322 19.82 -8.28 20.84
N LYS A 323 19.13 -8.68 19.78
CA LYS A 323 18.88 -7.85 18.61
C LYS A 323 17.60 -7.02 18.69
N TYR A 324 16.52 -7.57 19.25
CA TYR A 324 15.19 -6.94 19.20
C TYR A 324 14.73 -6.43 20.56
N ARG A 325 14.09 -5.25 20.56
CA ARG A 325 13.53 -4.63 21.78
C ARG A 325 12.43 -5.48 22.42
N SER A 326 11.54 -6.06 21.62
CA SER A 326 10.56 -7.04 22.05
C SER A 326 11.05 -8.41 21.58
N CYS A 327 11.16 -9.37 22.50
CA CYS A 327 11.72 -10.69 22.22
C CYS A 327 10.79 -11.81 22.67
N PHE A 328 10.70 -12.85 21.84
CA PHE A 328 9.96 -14.09 22.11
C PHE A 328 10.93 -15.25 21.87
N PRO A 329 11.75 -15.62 22.86
CA PRO A 329 12.76 -16.66 22.71
C PRO A 329 12.15 -17.97 22.24
N LYS A 330 12.91 -18.74 21.44
CA LYS A 330 12.49 -20.09 21.08
C LYS A 330 12.51 -20.94 22.34
N THR A 331 11.34 -21.33 22.81
CA THR A 331 11.20 -22.41 23.80
C THR A 331 11.56 -23.73 23.11
N ALA A 332 12.39 -24.53 23.79
CA ALA A 332 12.97 -25.78 23.27
C ALA A 332 11.92 -26.83 22.92
#